data_AF-A0A261B204-F1
#
_entry.id   AF-A0A261B204-F1
#
_cell.length_a   1.000
_cell.length_b   1.000
_cell.length_c   1.000
_cell.angle_alpha   90.00
_cell.angle_beta   90.00
_cell.angle_gamma   90.00
#
_symmetry.space_group_name_H-M   'P 1'
#
loop_
_entity.id
_entity.type
_entity.pdbx_description
1 polymer ?
#
loop_
_entity_poly.entity_id
_entity_poly.type
_entity_poly.pdbx_seq_one_letter_code
_entity_poly.pdbx_strand_id
1 'polypeptide(L)'
;MTRKLFQDTQFIGFEMSHTGARTKYEQQKSIVEGDPTCVGVCYTLKQSTELGGFSYYQDTRLHRLKDVGDKFVKCISEYKNAAGKLPKTIVIYRVGYGEGYYEKVRQEVDDMKVAAQKYEEG
;
A
#
# COMPACT_ATOMS: atom_id res chain seq x y z
N MET A 1 11.40 22.32 24.41
CA MET A 1 10.40 22.24 23.32
C MET A 1 9.70 20.90 23.39
N THR A 2 8.39 20.88 23.62
CA THR A 2 7.57 19.67 23.53
C THR A 2 7.31 19.38 22.05
N ARG A 3 7.95 18.35 21.47
CA ARG A 3 7.61 17.91 20.11
C ARG A 3 6.18 17.36 20.13
N LYS A 4 5.34 17.79 19.18
CA LYS A 4 4.02 17.15 19.00
C LYS A 4 4.25 15.72 18.54
N LEU A 5 3.55 14.78 19.15
CA LEU A 5 3.57 13.37 18.76
C LEU A 5 3.21 13.25 17.27
N PHE A 6 3.98 12.48 16.51
CA PHE A 6 3.80 12.27 15.05
C PHE A 6 3.91 13.51 14.16
N GLN A 7 4.59 14.56 14.63
CA GLN A 7 4.90 15.70 13.76
C GLN A 7 5.69 15.23 12.53
N ASP A 8 5.30 15.74 11.35
CA ASP A 8 5.89 15.42 10.05
C ASP A 8 5.88 13.91 9.73
N THR A 9 4.91 13.16 10.29
CA THR A 9 4.76 11.71 10.06
C THR A 9 3.54 11.44 9.17
N GLN A 10 3.71 10.59 8.15
CA GLN A 10 2.60 10.03 7.38
C GLN A 10 2.39 8.56 7.76
N PHE A 11 1.14 8.18 7.98
CA PHE A 11 0.74 6.77 8.12
C PHE A 11 0.10 6.31 6.83
N ILE A 12 0.44 5.11 6.36
CA ILE A 12 -0.09 4.52 5.13
C ILE A 12 -0.49 3.07 5.42
N GLY A 13 -1.69 2.67 5.04
CA GLY A 13 -2.19 1.31 5.12
C GLY A 13 -2.38 0.69 3.74
N PHE A 14 -1.92 -0.54 3.57
CA PHE A 14 -2.17 -1.36 2.38
C PHE A 14 -2.80 -2.68 2.79
N GLU A 15 -4.01 -2.94 2.29
CA GLU A 15 -4.75 -4.18 2.53
C GLU A 15 -5.18 -4.82 1.21
N MET A 16 -5.13 -6.15 1.17
CA MET A 16 -5.53 -6.93 0.00
C MET A 16 -6.72 -7.82 0.36
N SER A 17 -7.76 -7.73 -0.44
CA SER A 17 -8.90 -8.65 -0.39
C SER A 17 -8.85 -9.57 -1.60
N HIS A 18 -8.51 -10.84 -1.37
CA HIS A 18 -8.57 -11.87 -2.38
C HIS A 18 -9.99 -12.40 -2.55
N THR A 19 -10.25 -12.99 -3.72
CA THR A 19 -11.46 -13.79 -3.94
C THR A 19 -11.51 -15.00 -3.03
N GLY A 20 -12.73 -15.45 -2.75
CA GLY A 20 -12.99 -16.63 -1.95
C GLY A 20 -12.33 -17.90 -2.48
N ALA A 21 -12.43 -18.97 -1.69
CA ALA A 21 -11.98 -20.29 -2.12
C ALA A 21 -12.74 -20.73 -3.38
N ARG A 22 -12.05 -21.43 -4.28
CA ARG A 22 -12.70 -21.98 -5.48
C ARG A 22 -13.78 -22.98 -5.07
N THR A 23 -14.96 -22.84 -5.64
CA THR A 23 -16.07 -23.78 -5.52
C THR A 23 -15.67 -25.17 -6.04
N LYS A 24 -16.39 -26.22 -5.62
CA LYS A 24 -16.16 -27.59 -6.12
C LYS A 24 -16.33 -27.67 -7.65
N TYR A 25 -17.27 -26.89 -8.20
CA TYR A 25 -17.50 -26.81 -9.63
C TYR A 25 -16.28 -26.26 -10.39
N GLU A 26 -15.72 -25.14 -9.93
CA GLU A 26 -14.53 -24.52 -10.54
C GLU A 26 -13.32 -25.45 -10.46
N GLN A 27 -13.16 -26.16 -9.35
CA GLN A 27 -12.10 -27.17 -9.21
C GLN A 27 -12.26 -28.31 -10.22
N GLN A 28 -13.47 -28.83 -10.39
CA GLN A 28 -13.76 -29.91 -11.35
C GLN A 28 -13.58 -29.48 -12.81
N LYS A 29 -13.85 -28.21 -13.12
CA LYS A 29 -13.69 -27.65 -14.47
C LYS A 29 -12.31 -27.07 -14.74
N SER A 30 -11.36 -27.19 -13.80
CA SER A 30 -10.04 -26.57 -13.88
C SER A 30 -10.11 -25.07 -14.20
N ILE A 31 -11.12 -24.37 -13.69
CA ILE A 31 -11.22 -22.92 -13.81
C ILE A 31 -10.21 -22.34 -12.82
N VAL A 32 -9.21 -21.65 -13.38
CA VAL A 32 -8.11 -21.01 -12.64
C VAL A 32 -8.28 -19.49 -12.60
N GLU A 33 -8.99 -18.93 -13.57
CA GLU A 33 -9.39 -17.52 -13.59
C GLU A 33 -10.45 -17.30 -12.51
N GLY A 34 -10.12 -16.47 -11.51
CA GLY A 34 -11.07 -15.98 -10.51
C GLY A 34 -11.10 -14.46 -10.54
N ASP A 35 -11.99 -13.82 -9.80
CA ASP A 35 -12.08 -12.35 -9.77
C ASP A 35 -10.77 -11.72 -9.27
N PRO A 36 -10.45 -10.49 -9.72
CA PRO A 36 -9.22 -9.80 -9.36
C PRO A 36 -9.11 -9.58 -7.85
N THR A 37 -7.87 -9.44 -7.38
CA THR A 37 -7.63 -8.99 -6.01
C THR A 37 -7.87 -7.48 -5.94
N CYS A 38 -8.68 -7.04 -4.98
CA CYS A 38 -8.84 -5.63 -4.67
C CYS A 38 -7.79 -5.21 -3.63
N VAL A 39 -7.10 -4.11 -3.89
CA VAL A 39 -6.17 -3.49 -2.93
C VAL A 39 -6.78 -2.18 -2.45
N GLY A 40 -6.98 -2.08 -1.13
CA GLY A 40 -7.32 -0.84 -0.46
C GLY A 40 -6.06 -0.13 0.04
N VAL A 41 -5.99 1.17 -0.22
CA VAL A 41 -4.92 2.04 0.27
C VAL A 41 -5.55 3.19 1.05
N CYS A 42 -5.09 3.40 2.28
CA CYS A 42 -5.44 4.55 3.09
C CYS A 42 -4.18 5.27 3.55
N TYR A 43 -4.25 6.58 3.76
CA TYR A 43 -3.11 7.35 4.26
C TYR A 43 -3.56 8.59 5.00
N THR A 44 -2.72 9.07 5.91
CA THR A 44 -2.92 10.37 6.55
C THR A 44 -2.38 11.50 5.67
N LEU A 45 -2.95 12.69 5.83
CA LEU A 45 -2.47 13.94 5.25
C LEU A 45 -1.67 14.72 6.30
N LYS A 46 -1.88 16.03 6.42
CA LYS A 46 -1.14 16.90 7.35
C LYS A 46 -1.38 16.53 8.81
N GLN A 47 -2.60 16.15 9.17
CA GLN A 47 -2.95 15.66 10.51
C GLN A 47 -3.24 14.16 10.48
N SER A 48 -2.98 13.46 11.59
CA SER A 48 -3.23 12.02 11.70
C SER A 48 -4.71 11.62 11.59
N THR A 49 -5.62 12.59 11.74
CA THR A 49 -7.07 12.41 11.57
C THR A 49 -7.57 12.79 10.19
N GLU A 50 -6.74 13.44 9.36
CA GLU A 50 -7.09 13.77 7.98
C GLU A 50 -6.68 12.59 7.10
N LEU A 51 -7.67 11.90 6.53
CA LEU A 51 -7.46 10.67 5.78
C LEU A 51 -7.76 10.85 4.30
N GLY A 52 -6.92 10.26 3.47
CA GLY A 52 -7.17 10.00 2.05
C GLY A 52 -7.09 8.51 1.77
N GLY A 53 -7.51 8.12 0.58
CA GLY A 53 -7.44 6.72 0.17
C GLY A 53 -7.82 6.51 -1.28
N PHE A 54 -7.51 5.32 -1.78
CA PHE A 54 -7.94 4.84 -3.07
C PHE A 54 -7.94 3.31 -3.07
N SER A 55 -8.61 2.73 -4.07
CA SER A 55 -8.53 1.30 -4.34
C SER A 55 -8.07 1.05 -5.76
N TYR A 56 -7.50 -0.12 -6.00
CA TYR A 56 -7.18 -0.60 -7.33
C TYR A 56 -7.31 -2.12 -7.42
N TYR A 57 -7.47 -2.61 -8.63
CA TYR A 57 -7.50 -4.05 -8.92
C TYR A 57 -6.15 -4.51 -9.43
N GLN A 58 -5.80 -5.74 -9.07
CA GLN A 58 -4.63 -6.43 -9.61
C GLN A 58 -4.98 -7.89 -9.89
N ASP A 59 -4.04 -8.58 -10.54
CA ASP A 59 -4.22 -9.96 -10.97
C ASP A 59 -4.64 -10.87 -9.80
N THR A 60 -5.48 -11.83 -10.12
CA THR A 60 -6.12 -12.73 -9.16
C THR A 60 -5.07 -13.44 -8.32
N ARG A 61 -5.19 -13.33 -6.99
CA ARG A 61 -4.30 -13.95 -6.00
C ARG A 61 -2.82 -13.58 -6.16
N LEU A 62 -2.50 -12.47 -6.82
CA LEU A 62 -1.13 -11.93 -6.80
C LEU A 62 -0.78 -11.56 -5.34
N HIS A 63 0.24 -12.22 -4.79
CA HIS A 63 0.67 -12.03 -3.39
C HIS A 63 1.68 -10.89 -3.22
N ARG A 64 1.63 -9.87 -4.07
CA ARG A 64 2.43 -8.64 -3.94
C ARG A 64 1.59 -7.45 -4.40
N LEU A 65 1.89 -6.28 -3.89
CA LEU A 65 1.32 -5.03 -4.38
C LEU A 65 1.84 -4.76 -5.79
N LYS A 66 0.93 -4.71 -6.75
CA LYS A 66 1.25 -4.32 -8.13
C LYS A 66 1.59 -2.84 -8.20
N ASP A 67 2.70 -2.51 -8.86
CA ASP A 67 3.19 -1.14 -9.09
C ASP A 67 3.30 -0.31 -7.80
N VAL A 68 3.78 -0.93 -6.72
CA VAL A 68 3.76 -0.35 -5.37
C VAL A 68 4.49 0.99 -5.27
N GLY A 69 5.55 1.19 -6.04
CA GLY A 69 6.28 2.45 -6.12
C GLY A 69 5.38 3.61 -6.54
N ASP A 70 4.59 3.44 -7.60
CA ASP A 70 3.67 4.48 -8.09
C ASP A 70 2.54 4.75 -7.09
N LYS A 71 2.02 3.69 -6.46
CA LYS A 71 0.97 3.82 -5.44
C LYS A 71 1.49 4.54 -4.20
N PHE A 72 2.72 4.26 -3.82
CA PHE A 72 3.42 4.92 -2.72
C PHE A 72 3.71 6.39 -3.01
N VAL A 73 4.21 6.70 -4.22
CA VAL A 73 4.44 8.08 -4.68
C VAL A 73 3.16 8.90 -4.62
N LYS A 74 2.02 8.30 -5.01
CA LYS A 74 0.71 8.95 -4.87
C LYS A 74 0.37 9.28 -3.41
N CYS A 75 0.69 8.42 -2.45
CA CYS A 75 0.41 8.69 -1.04
C CYS A 75 1.25 9.88 -0.52
N ILE A 76 2.55 9.89 -0.81
CA ILE A 76 3.46 10.95 -0.34
C ILE A 76 3.21 12.28 -1.06
N SER A 77 2.75 12.26 -2.31
CA SER A 77 2.37 13.48 -3.04
C SER A 77 1.13 14.13 -2.45
N GLU A 78 0.13 13.35 -2.05
CA GLU A 78 -1.07 13.87 -1.37
C GLU A 78 -0.72 14.49 0.00
N TYR A 79 0.21 13.89 0.74
CA TYR A 79 0.75 14.52 1.96
C TYR A 79 1.42 15.85 1.64
N LYS A 80 2.30 15.89 0.61
CA LYS A 80 2.99 17.11 0.19
C LYS A 80 2.01 18.20 -0.21
N ASN A 81 0.96 17.86 -0.94
CA ASN A 81 -0.09 18.78 -1.36
C ASN A 81 -0.83 19.38 -0.14
N ALA A 82 -1.15 18.57 0.87
CA ALA A 82 -1.87 19.01 2.06
C ALA A 82 -0.98 19.76 3.08
N ALA A 83 0.27 19.33 3.25
CA ALA A 83 1.19 19.85 4.26
C ALA A 83 2.17 20.91 3.74
N GLY A 84 2.29 21.07 2.42
CA GLY A 84 3.26 21.94 1.75
C GLY A 84 4.70 21.43 1.78
N LYS A 85 4.93 20.22 2.29
CA LYS A 85 6.25 19.59 2.45
C LYS A 85 6.11 18.07 2.54
N LEU A 86 7.20 17.35 2.28
CA LEU A 86 7.24 15.89 2.43
C LEU A 86 7.24 15.46 3.91
N PRO A 87 6.72 14.26 4.22
CA PRO A 87 6.84 13.68 5.54
C PRO A 87 8.30 13.31 5.83
N LYS A 88 8.75 13.52 7.07
CA LYS A 88 10.07 13.07 7.55
C LYS A 88 10.09 11.61 7.97
N THR A 89 8.92 11.09 8.32
CA THR A 89 8.76 9.71 8.77
C THR A 89 7.52 9.13 8.12
N ILE A 90 7.64 7.92 7.60
CA ILE A 90 6.51 7.20 7.02
C ILE A 90 6.38 5.88 7.77
N VAL A 91 5.17 5.62 8.26
CA VAL A 91 4.82 4.39 8.95
C VAL A 91 3.85 3.62 8.07
N ILE A 92 4.19 2.39 7.71
CA ILE A 92 3.40 1.57 6.79
C ILE A 92 2.80 0.39 7.53
N TYR A 93 1.49 0.26 7.46
CA TYR A 93 0.74 -0.90 7.90
C TYR A 93 0.43 -1.79 6.70
N ARG A 94 1.12 -2.93 6.60
CA ARG A 94 0.92 -3.89 5.52
C ARG A 94 0.11 -5.08 6.03
N VAL A 95 -1.14 -5.18 5.61
CA VAL A 95 -2.11 -6.19 6.08
C VAL A 95 -2.40 -7.22 4.99
N GLY A 96 -2.61 -8.48 5.38
CA GLY A 96 -2.98 -9.56 4.45
C GLY A 96 -1.84 -10.52 4.09
N TYR A 97 -0.77 -10.56 4.88
CA TYR A 97 0.28 -11.57 4.78
C TYR A 97 0.32 -12.49 5.98
N GLY A 98 0.63 -13.77 5.73
CA GLY A 98 1.12 -14.68 6.75
C GLY A 98 2.61 -14.49 7.02
N GLU A 99 3.11 -15.05 8.12
CA GLU A 99 4.52 -14.89 8.56
C GLU A 99 5.55 -15.28 7.50
N GLY A 100 5.24 -16.29 6.67
CA GLY A 100 6.14 -16.79 5.62
C GLY A 100 6.40 -15.82 4.44
N TYR A 101 5.80 -14.63 4.44
CA TYR A 101 5.91 -13.66 3.34
C TYR A 101 6.76 -12.44 3.65
N TYR A 102 7.49 -12.44 4.79
CA TYR A 102 8.30 -11.32 5.23
C TYR A 102 9.27 -10.79 4.17
N GLU A 103 10.00 -11.67 3.48
CA GLU A 103 10.96 -11.26 2.45
C GLU A 103 10.29 -10.58 1.25
N LYS A 104 9.04 -10.92 0.92
CA LYS A 104 8.30 -10.25 -0.15
C LYS A 104 7.88 -8.84 0.29
N VAL A 105 7.45 -8.69 1.54
CA VAL A 105 7.16 -7.36 2.12
C VAL A 105 8.41 -6.50 2.12
N ARG A 106 9.58 -7.08 2.44
CA ARG A 106 10.85 -6.36 2.38
C ARG A 106 11.16 -5.82 0.98
N GLN A 107 10.94 -6.64 -0.05
CA GLN A 107 11.09 -6.20 -1.44
C GLN A 107 10.11 -5.07 -1.82
N GLU A 108 8.85 -5.14 -1.37
CA GLU A 108 7.90 -4.04 -1.56
C GLU A 108 8.40 -2.74 -0.93
N VAL A 109 8.98 -2.82 0.27
CA VAL A 109 9.57 -1.65 0.96
C VAL A 109 10.78 -1.10 0.19
N ASP A 110 11.61 -1.96 -0.39
CA ASP A 110 12.75 -1.51 -1.21
C ASP A 110 12.28 -0.85 -2.51
N ASP A 111 11.25 -1.37 -3.18
CA ASP A 111 10.60 -0.74 -4.33
C ASP A 111 10.06 0.67 -3.97
N MET A 112 9.44 0.81 -2.79
CA MET A 112 8.95 2.11 -2.30
C MET A 112 10.09 3.10 -2.04
N LYS A 113 11.22 2.65 -1.47
CA LYS A 113 12.39 3.52 -1.25
C LYS A 113 12.96 4.04 -2.57
N VAL A 114 13.10 3.17 -3.56
CA VAL A 114 13.60 3.56 -4.89
C VAL A 114 12.66 4.58 -5.53
N ALA A 115 11.34 4.39 -5.40
CA ALA A 115 10.36 5.34 -5.89
C ALA A 115 10.43 6.70 -5.16
N ALA A 116 10.64 6.69 -3.84
CA ALA A 116 10.79 7.90 -3.03
C ALA A 116 12.01 8.73 -3.45
N GLN A 117 13.16 8.06 -3.66
CA GLN A 117 14.39 8.71 -4.10
C GLN A 117 14.21 9.40 -5.46
N LYS A 118 13.62 8.70 -6.43
CA LYS A 118 13.31 9.27 -7.76
C LYS A 118 12.34 10.45 -7.71
N TYR A 119 11.42 10.44 -6.74
CA TYR A 119 10.45 11.52 -6.58
C TYR A 119 11.06 12.80 -5.99
N GLU A 120 12.09 12.70 -5.13
CA GLU A 120 12.82 13.87 -4.63
C GLU A 120 13.80 14.48 -5.63
N GLU A 121 14.37 13.66 -6.52
CA GLU A 121 15.32 14.13 -7.54
C GLU A 121 14.67 14.92 -8.69
N GLY A 122 13.33 14.89 -8.80
CA GLY A 122 12.54 15.63 -9.80
C GLY A 122 11.89 16.89 -9.24
#